data_AF-A0A2G6DU90-F1
#
_entry.id   AF-A0A2G6DU90-F1
#
_cell.length_a   1.000
_cell.length_b   1.000
_cell.length_c   1.000
_cell.angle_alpha   90.00
_cell.angle_beta   90.00
_cell.angle_gamma   90.00
#
_symmetry.space_group_name_H-M   'P 1'
#
loop_
_entity.id
_entity.type
_entity.pdbx_description
1 polymer ?
#
loop_
_entity_poly.entity_id
_entity_poly.type
_entity_poly.pdbx_seq_one_letter_code
_entity_poly.pdbx_strand_id
1 'polypeptide(L)'
;GAALATFAAGNACALMFSGRLADTAGRRPVIVAGTLIGGVFTVVVGFTTALVPFLAASFVAGAGAGTAVPGLQATIGDVVGTQRSGGKVLAGFQMVQDTGAILGPVVAGVLVDVFSYQVAFTVAGLVLVLTSISWWWSRETLPIMDP
;
A
#
# COMPACT_ATOMS: atom_id res chain seq x y z
N GLY A 1 -13.90 -5.72 -14.26
CA GLY A 1 -13.27 -5.17 -15.47
C GLY A 1 -12.84 -3.73 -15.26
N ALA A 2 -13.77 -2.77 -15.40
CA ALA A 2 -13.46 -1.34 -15.32
C ALA A 2 -12.74 -0.92 -14.02
N ALA A 3 -13.21 -1.39 -12.86
CA ALA A 3 -12.59 -1.07 -11.56
C ALA A 3 -11.11 -1.49 -11.45
N LEU A 4 -10.79 -2.70 -11.93
CA LEU A 4 -9.42 -3.22 -11.94
C LEU A 4 -8.52 -2.42 -12.89
N ALA A 5 -9.05 -2.03 -14.05
CA ALA A 5 -8.32 -1.19 -15.00
C ALA A 5 -8.05 0.20 -14.43
N THR A 6 -9.04 0.82 -13.79
CA THR A 6 -8.91 2.14 -13.17
C THR A 6 -7.96 2.10 -11.96
N PHE A 7 -8.01 1.05 -11.15
CA PHE A 7 -7.05 0.82 -10.07
C PHE A 7 -5.63 0.65 -10.62
N ALA A 8 -5.45 -0.18 -11.65
CA ALA A 8 -4.15 -0.40 -12.29
C ALA A 8 -3.61 0.89 -12.92
N ALA A 9 -4.47 1.70 -13.54
CA ALA A 9 -4.10 3.01 -14.09
C ALA A 9 -3.63 3.96 -12.98
N GLY A 10 -4.38 4.07 -11.88
CA GLY A 10 -3.99 4.88 -10.71
C GLY A 10 -2.65 4.42 -10.12
N ASN A 11 -2.49 3.11 -9.97
CA ASN A 11 -1.26 2.48 -9.49
C ASN A 11 -0.06 2.80 -10.41
N ALA A 12 -0.22 2.64 -11.72
CA ALA A 12 0.84 2.94 -12.69
C ALA A 12 1.22 4.43 -12.70
N CYS A 13 0.23 5.33 -12.66
CA CYS A 13 0.48 6.76 -12.55
C CYS A 13 1.27 7.09 -11.28
N ALA A 14 0.82 6.59 -10.12
CA ALA A 14 1.51 6.80 -8.86
C ALA A 14 2.93 6.22 -8.86
N LEU A 15 3.14 5.05 -9.47
CA LEU A 15 4.46 4.42 -9.53
C LEU A 15 5.48 5.31 -10.27
N MET A 16 5.07 5.97 -11.36
CA MET A 16 5.93 6.89 -12.11
C MET A 16 6.35 8.12 -11.28
N PHE A 17 5.46 8.66 -10.44
CA PHE A 17 5.76 9.84 -9.63
C PHE A 17 6.42 9.50 -8.28
N SER A 18 6.08 8.36 -7.70
CA SER A 18 6.50 7.94 -6.37
C SER A 18 7.99 7.67 -6.25
N GLY A 19 8.66 7.19 -7.30
CA GLY A 19 10.12 7.01 -7.29
C GLY A 19 10.85 8.33 -7.03
N ARG A 20 10.52 9.36 -7.81
CA ARG A 20 11.09 10.71 -7.62
C ARG A 20 10.67 11.34 -6.29
N LEU A 21 9.43 11.13 -5.87
CA LEU A 21 8.90 11.71 -4.64
C LEU A 21 9.52 11.05 -3.39
N ALA A 22 9.74 9.73 -3.40
CA ALA A 22 10.39 9.00 -2.31
C ALA A 22 11.87 9.39 -2.18
N ASP A 23 12.53 9.67 -3.30
CA ASP A 23 13.93 10.12 -3.31
C ASP A 23 14.12 11.57 -2.84
N THR A 24 13.10 12.43 -2.96
CA THR A 24 13.19 13.85 -2.61
C THR A 24 12.50 14.24 -1.30
N ALA A 25 11.37 13.63 -0.95
CA ALA A 25 10.54 14.04 0.20
C ALA A 25 10.79 13.20 1.46
N GLY A 26 11.48 12.07 1.37
CA GLY A 26 11.58 11.11 2.46
C GLY A 26 10.83 9.81 2.18
N ARG A 27 11.36 8.66 2.60
CA ARG A 27 10.72 7.35 2.37
C ARG A 27 9.51 7.17 3.27
N ARG A 28 9.63 7.53 4.55
CA ARG A 28 8.54 7.44 5.52
C ARG A 28 7.31 8.28 5.16
N PRO A 29 7.41 9.60 4.89
CA PRO A 29 6.22 10.41 4.60
C PRO A 29 5.48 9.93 3.34
N VAL A 30 6.19 9.43 2.33
CA VAL A 30 5.58 8.89 1.11
C VAL A 30 4.82 7.59 1.39
N ILE A 31 5.39 6.66 2.18
CA ILE A 31 4.71 5.41 2.55
C ILE A 31 3.48 5.69 3.41
N VAL A 32 3.60 6.57 4.41
CA VAL A 32 2.49 6.96 5.30
C VAL A 32 1.37 7.60 4.50
N ALA A 33 1.69 8.59 3.65
CA ALA A 33 0.68 9.25 2.81
C ALA A 33 0.02 8.28 1.83
N GLY A 34 0.78 7.41 1.17
CA GLY A 34 0.26 6.42 0.23
C GLY A 34 -0.68 5.41 0.87
N THR A 35 -0.26 4.83 2.00
CA THR A 35 -1.09 3.87 2.76
C THR A 35 -2.32 4.53 3.38
N LEU A 36 -2.22 5.78 3.83
CA LEU A 36 -3.36 6.54 4.37
C LEU A 36 -4.39 6.84 3.27
N ILE A 37 -3.94 7.40 2.13
CA ILE A 37 -4.81 7.72 1.00
C ILE A 37 -5.43 6.43 0.45
N GLY A 38 -4.61 5.38 0.25
CA GLY A 38 -5.08 4.07 -0.19
C GLY A 38 -6.12 3.49 0.75
N GLY A 39 -5.88 3.53 2.06
CA GLY A 39 -6.81 3.04 3.07
C GLY A 39 -8.13 3.80 3.11
N VAL A 40 -8.07 5.13 3.19
CA VAL A 40 -9.27 5.99 3.23
C VAL A 40 -10.12 5.79 1.98
N PHE A 41 -9.52 5.82 0.79
CA PHE A 41 -10.28 5.65 -0.45
C PHE A 41 -10.78 4.22 -0.63
N THR A 42 -10.10 3.21 -0.08
CA THR A 42 -10.62 1.83 -0.04
C THR A 42 -11.87 1.73 0.84
N VAL A 43 -11.91 2.45 1.97
CA VAL A 43 -13.16 2.56 2.76
C VAL A 43 -14.25 3.25 1.93
N VAL A 44 -13.94 4.37 1.27
CA VAL A 44 -14.90 5.11 0.42
C VAL A 44 -15.47 4.24 -0.71
N VAL A 45 -14.65 3.35 -1.31
CA VAL A 45 -15.09 2.35 -2.30
C VAL A 45 -16.17 1.42 -1.72
N GLY A 46 -16.06 1.05 -0.44
CA GLY A 46 -17.06 0.22 0.24
C GLY A 46 -18.43 0.89 0.43
N PHE A 47 -18.47 2.22 0.54
CA PHE A 47 -19.70 3.00 0.77
C PHE A 47 -20.30 3.57 -0.53
N THR A 48 -19.62 3.43 -1.67
CA THR A 48 -20.09 3.99 -2.94
C THR A 48 -21.04 3.04 -3.66
N THR A 49 -22.25 3.52 -3.94
CA THR A 49 -23.29 2.76 -4.67
C THR A 49 -23.39 3.15 -6.16
N ALA A 50 -22.75 4.26 -6.56
CA ALA A 50 -22.73 4.76 -7.93
C ALA A 50 -21.40 4.46 -8.65
N LEU A 51 -21.48 4.13 -9.94
CA LEU A 51 -20.32 3.68 -10.74
C LEU A 51 -19.21 4.74 -10.86
N VAL A 52 -19.56 5.99 -11.13
CA VAL A 52 -18.57 7.08 -11.33
C VAL A 52 -17.73 7.33 -10.07
N PRO A 53 -18.32 7.56 -8.88
CA PRO A 53 -17.52 7.77 -7.66
C PRO A 53 -16.78 6.50 -7.23
N PHE A 54 -17.32 5.30 -7.52
CA PHE A 54 -16.62 4.04 -7.29
C PHE A 54 -15.34 3.91 -8.14
N LEU A 55 -15.40 4.26 -9.43
CA LEU A 55 -14.22 4.25 -10.31
C LEU A 55 -13.21 5.33 -9.90
N ALA A 56 -13.68 6.54 -9.57
CA ALA A 56 -12.80 7.60 -9.08
C ALA A 56 -12.09 7.19 -7.78
N ALA A 57 -12.81 6.62 -6.81
CA ALA A 57 -12.23 6.15 -5.57
C ALA A 57 -11.27 4.97 -5.80
N SER A 58 -11.57 4.07 -6.74
CA SER A 58 -10.67 2.97 -7.13
C SER A 58 -9.38 3.49 -7.77
N PHE A 59 -9.44 4.55 -8.58
CA PHE A 59 -8.26 5.21 -9.15
C PHE A 59 -7.35 5.74 -8.04
N VAL A 60 -7.93 6.46 -7.07
CA VAL A 60 -7.16 7.07 -5.98
C VAL A 60 -6.63 6.01 -5.02
N ALA A 61 -7.40 4.96 -4.73
CA ALA A 61 -6.93 3.81 -3.96
C ALA A 61 -5.73 3.12 -4.64
N GLY A 62 -5.80 2.93 -5.96
CA GLY A 62 -4.69 2.42 -6.77
C GLY A 62 -3.48 3.33 -6.72
N ALA A 63 -3.68 4.65 -6.82
CA ALA A 63 -2.61 5.61 -6.70
C ALA A 63 -1.94 5.59 -5.31
N GLY A 64 -2.71 5.48 -4.23
CA GLY A 64 -2.17 5.33 -2.87
C GLY A 64 -1.35 4.05 -2.70
N ALA A 65 -1.81 2.93 -3.25
CA ALA A 65 -1.06 1.68 -3.25
C ALA A 65 0.27 1.81 -4.03
N GLY A 66 0.23 2.47 -5.19
CA GLY A 66 1.40 2.65 -6.06
C GLY A 66 2.48 3.56 -5.48
N THR A 67 2.13 4.48 -4.58
CA THR A 67 3.14 5.30 -3.89
C THR A 67 3.81 4.58 -2.72
N ALA A 68 3.13 3.61 -2.08
CA ALA A 68 3.66 2.91 -0.91
C ALA A 68 4.67 1.80 -1.25
N VAL A 69 4.45 1.04 -2.33
CA VAL A 69 5.30 -0.11 -2.72
C VAL A 69 6.78 0.25 -2.95
N PRO A 70 7.13 1.31 -3.70
CA PRO A 70 8.54 1.63 -3.93
C PRO A 70 9.23 2.10 -2.65
N GLY A 71 8.55 2.86 -1.79
CA GLY A 71 9.10 3.24 -0.49
C GLY A 71 9.41 2.02 0.38
N LEU A 72 8.49 1.05 0.44
CA LEU A 72 8.69 -0.22 1.16
C LEU A 72 9.89 -1.01 0.65
N GLN A 73 9.99 -1.18 -0.67
CA GLN A 73 11.12 -1.87 -1.33
C GLN A 73 12.46 -1.18 -1.01
N ALA A 74 12.45 0.14 -1.07
CA ALA A 74 13.64 0.93 -0.82
C ALA A 74 14.06 0.84 0.65
N THR A 75 13.13 0.94 1.61
CA THR A 75 13.42 0.74 3.04
C THR A 75 14.00 -0.65 3.34
N ILE A 76 13.51 -1.71 2.69
CA ILE A 76 14.09 -3.04 2.84
C ILE A 76 15.53 -3.06 2.33
N GLY A 77 15.80 -2.42 1.19
CA GLY A 77 17.15 -2.24 0.67
C GLY A 77 18.08 -1.52 1.66
N ASP A 78 17.61 -0.46 2.31
CA ASP A 78 18.38 0.28 3.32
C ASP A 78 18.65 -0.57 4.57
N VAL A 79 17.64 -1.27 5.08
CA VAL A 79 17.73 -2.11 6.28
C VAL A 79 18.62 -3.32 6.06
N VAL A 80 18.54 -3.92 4.87
CA VAL A 80 19.40 -5.03 4.47
C VAL A 80 20.85 -4.58 4.30
N GLY A 81 21.08 -3.40 3.71
CA GLY A 81 22.41 -2.85 3.47
C GLY A 81 23.34 -3.83 2.74
N THR A 82 24.65 -3.69 2.93
CA THR A 82 25.69 -4.61 2.39
C THR A 82 25.91 -5.85 3.27
N GLN A 83 25.03 -6.10 4.25
CA GLN A 83 25.22 -7.17 5.24
C GLN A 83 25.02 -8.56 4.63
N ARG A 84 25.87 -9.50 5.05
CA ARG A 84 25.90 -10.90 4.55
C ARG A 84 24.61 -11.70 4.82
N SER A 85 23.72 -11.18 5.69
CA SER A 85 22.41 -11.76 6.04
C SER A 85 21.23 -11.19 5.25
N GLY A 86 21.46 -10.30 4.28
CA GLY A 86 20.39 -9.65 3.52
C GLY A 86 19.39 -10.60 2.86
N GLY A 87 19.87 -11.74 2.37
CA GLY A 87 19.00 -12.76 1.76
C GLY A 87 17.96 -13.34 2.73
N LYS A 88 18.27 -13.50 4.02
CA LYS A 88 17.30 -14.02 5.00
C LYS A 88 16.19 -13.02 5.32
N VAL A 89 16.54 -11.74 5.41
CA VAL A 89 15.57 -10.67 5.68
C VAL A 89 14.66 -10.45 4.48
N LEU A 90 15.22 -10.42 3.26
CA LEU A 90 14.43 -10.31 2.04
C LEU A 90 13.52 -11.52 1.83
N ALA A 91 14.02 -12.74 2.09
CA ALA A 91 13.21 -13.95 2.05
C ALA A 91 12.06 -13.89 3.07
N GLY A 92 12.33 -13.46 4.31
CA GLY A 92 11.29 -13.26 5.32
C GLY A 92 10.23 -12.24 4.89
N PHE A 93 10.65 -11.12 4.30
CA PHE A 93 9.72 -10.12 3.76
C PHE A 93 8.87 -10.69 2.61
N GLN A 94 9.48 -11.40 1.66
CA GLN A 94 8.75 -12.06 0.57
C GLN A 94 7.74 -13.07 1.11
N MET A 95 8.11 -13.90 2.10
CA MET A 95 7.18 -14.85 2.70
C MET A 95 5.97 -14.15 3.33
N VAL A 96 6.16 -13.01 4.01
CA VAL A 96 5.06 -12.22 4.57
C VAL A 96 4.19 -11.64 3.44
N GLN A 97 4.82 -11.15 2.36
CA GLN A 97 4.11 -10.61 1.21
C GLN A 97 3.27 -11.67 0.49
N ASP A 98 3.83 -12.85 0.26
CA ASP A 98 3.15 -14.01 -0.35
C ASP A 98 2.00 -14.48 0.54
N THR A 99 2.22 -14.57 1.85
CA THR A 99 1.19 -14.91 2.82
C THR A 99 0.04 -13.91 2.78
N GLY A 100 0.33 -12.61 2.70
CA GLY A 100 -0.67 -11.57 2.56
C GLY A 100 -1.43 -11.64 1.23
N ALA A 101 -0.75 -11.94 0.13
CA ALA A 101 -1.35 -12.09 -1.19
C ALA A 101 -2.28 -13.32 -1.29
N ILE A 102 -2.01 -14.38 -0.52
CA ILE A 102 -2.84 -15.58 -0.45
C ILE A 102 -4.00 -15.37 0.53
N LEU A 103 -3.71 -14.95 1.77
CA LEU A 103 -4.72 -14.81 2.82
C LEU A 103 -5.65 -13.63 2.57
N GLY A 104 -5.18 -12.55 1.95
CA GLY A 104 -5.96 -11.34 1.71
C GLY A 104 -7.26 -11.60 0.94
N PRO A 105 -7.20 -12.17 -0.27
CA PRO A 105 -8.40 -12.51 -1.04
C PRO A 105 -9.29 -13.55 -0.36
N VAL A 106 -8.72 -14.51 0.37
CA VAL A 106 -9.50 -15.54 1.10
C VAL A 106 -10.32 -14.91 2.21
N VAL A 107 -9.67 -14.09 3.06
CA VAL A 107 -10.33 -13.37 4.15
C VAL A 107 -11.37 -12.40 3.57
N ALA A 108 -11.00 -11.63 2.54
CA ALA A 108 -11.93 -10.73 1.86
C ALA A 108 -13.15 -11.47 1.29
N GLY A 109 -12.97 -12.63 0.66
CA GLY A 109 -14.05 -13.47 0.14
C GLY A 109 -15.01 -13.93 1.24
N VAL A 110 -14.47 -14.46 2.35
CA VAL A 110 -15.29 -14.86 3.51
C VAL A 110 -16.06 -13.67 4.09
N LEU A 111 -15.43 -12.49 4.18
CA LEU A 111 -16.10 -11.27 4.63
C LEU A 111 -17.24 -10.83 3.69
N VAL A 112 -17.06 -10.98 2.38
CA VAL A 112 -18.12 -10.71 1.38
C VAL A 112 -19.27 -11.70 1.54
N ASP A 113 -18.98 -12.99 1.70
CA ASP A 113 -19.98 -14.05 1.77
C ASP A 113 -20.81 -14.00 3.05
N VAL A 114 -20.19 -13.67 4.19
CA VAL A 114 -20.87 -13.64 5.50
C VAL A 114 -21.53 -12.30 5.79
N PHE A 115 -20.92 -11.19 5.38
CA PHE A 115 -21.39 -9.84 5.73
C PHE A 115 -21.84 -9.06 4.49
N SER A 116 -20.90 -8.52 3.73
CA SER A 116 -21.13 -7.77 2.49
C SER A 116 -19.82 -7.20 1.93
N TYR A 117 -19.85 -6.78 0.66
CA TYR A 117 -18.76 -6.03 0.03
C TYR A 117 -18.34 -4.79 0.82
N GLN A 118 -19.31 -4.05 1.38
CA GLN A 118 -19.03 -2.85 2.15
C GLN A 118 -18.14 -3.15 3.37
N VAL A 119 -18.44 -4.22 4.11
CA VAL A 119 -17.63 -4.63 5.26
C VAL A 119 -16.25 -5.10 4.82
N ALA A 120 -16.15 -5.90 3.75
CA ALA A 120 -14.87 -6.36 3.23
C ALA A 120 -13.93 -5.20 2.83
N PHE A 121 -14.43 -4.22 2.08
CA PHE A 121 -13.67 -3.03 1.69
C PHE A 121 -13.34 -2.13 2.89
N THR A 122 -14.25 -1.98 3.84
CA THR A 122 -14.00 -1.19 5.06
C THR A 122 -12.90 -1.80 5.91
N VAL A 123 -12.91 -3.13 6.10
CA VAL A 123 -11.87 -3.85 6.84
C VAL A 123 -10.53 -3.73 6.13
N ALA A 124 -10.48 -3.93 4.80
CA ALA A 124 -9.26 -3.75 4.02
C ALA A 124 -8.68 -2.32 4.14
N GLY A 125 -9.55 -1.31 4.05
CA GLY A 125 -9.17 0.09 4.24
C GLY A 125 -8.66 0.38 5.65
N LEU A 126 -9.28 -0.17 6.68
CA LEU A 126 -8.82 -0.04 8.07
C LEU A 126 -7.44 -0.67 8.28
N VAL A 127 -7.19 -1.86 7.71
CA VAL A 127 -5.86 -2.50 7.79
C VAL A 127 -4.78 -1.62 7.16
N LEU A 128 -5.08 -0.96 6.03
CA LEU A 128 -4.17 0.00 5.40
C LEU A 128 -3.91 1.23 6.28
N VAL A 129 -4.96 1.78 6.91
CA VAL A 129 -4.81 2.92 7.84
C VAL A 129 -4.00 2.52 9.08
N LEU A 130 -4.23 1.34 9.65
CA LEU A 130 -3.44 0.82 10.77
C LEU A 130 -1.97 0.63 10.38
N THR A 131 -1.72 0.17 9.15
CA THR A 131 -0.35 0.07 8.61
C THR A 131 0.31 1.45 8.53
N SER A 132 -0.43 2.47 8.08
CA SER A 132 0.04 3.86 8.04
C SER A 132 0.44 4.37 9.44
N ILE A 133 -0.36 4.07 10.46
CA ILE A 133 -0.08 4.41 11.87
C ILE A 133 1.17 3.66 12.37
N SER A 134 1.32 2.38 12.04
CA SER A 134 2.51 1.61 12.41
C SER A 134 3.78 2.18 11.77
N TRP A 135 3.70 2.64 10.51
CA TRP A 135 4.78 3.33 9.81
C TRP A 135 5.05 4.74 10.35
N TRP A 136 4.05 5.37 10.99
CA TRP A 136 4.30 6.60 11.71
C TRP A 136 5.31 6.39 12.85
N TRP A 137 5.42 5.20 13.45
CA TRP A 137 6.41 4.94 14.50
C TRP A 137 7.74 4.37 13.99
N SER A 138 7.85 4.02 12.70
CA SER A 138 9.12 3.54 12.15
C SER A 138 10.12 4.68 12.00
N ARG A 139 11.40 4.40 12.25
CA ARG A 139 12.50 5.35 12.03
C ARG A 139 12.69 5.58 10.52
N GLU A 140 13.02 6.81 10.13
CA GLU A 140 13.40 7.14 8.76
C GLU A 140 14.67 6.36 8.39
N THR A 141 14.64 5.61 7.28
CA THR A 141 15.78 4.80 6.84
C THR A 141 16.66 5.48 5.80
N LEU A 142 16.27 6.68 5.33
CA LEU A 142 17.13 7.47 4.45
C LEU A 142 18.47 7.78 5.15
N PRO A 143 19.61 7.52 4.50
CA PRO A 143 20.89 7.98 4.99
C PRO A 143 20.87 9.51 5.04
N ILE A 144 21.19 10.09 6.20
CA ILE A 144 21.55 11.50 6.28
C ILE A 144 22.83 11.62 5.45
N MET A 145 22.77 12.31 4.31
CA MET A 145 23.98 12.72 3.60
C MET A 145 24.66 13.76 4.51
N ASP A 146 25.66 13.31 5.28
CA ASP A 146 26.54 14.23 5.99
C ASP A 146 27.30 15.06 4.94
N PRO A 147 27.29 16.41 5.04
CA PRO A 147 27.98 17.32 4.12
C PRO A 147 29.51 17.23 4.19
#